data_AF-A0A1F5YLI9-F1
#
_entry.id   AF-A0A1F5YLI9-F1
#
_cell.length_a   1.000
_cell.length_b   1.000
_cell.length_c   1.000
_cell.angle_alpha   90.00
_cell.angle_beta   90.00
_cell.angle_gamma   90.00
#
_symmetry.space_group_name_H-M   'P 1'
#
loop_
_entity.id
_entity.type
_entity.pdbx_description
1 polymer ?
#
loop_
_entity_poly.entity_id
_entity_poly.type
_entity_poly.pdbx_seq_one_letter_code
_entity_poly.pdbx_strand_id
1 'polypeptide(L)'
;MKRHNYKEKKTPVFIILFIIIAVVVIAQLTLFRSNNNLVQNKINDNASTTANIQEKQSQDNTVIIDFGNGQKKEKTVKANTPYQALEMVANSQGYKITTKQYKYGLMVEEINRIKNTPEKYWLFSVNGKPGLISADRQKLNAGDVVEWKYTSAK
;
A
#
# COMPACT_ATOMS: atom_id res chain seq x y z
N MET A 1 22.40 -64.50 -0.99
CA MET A 1 21.50 -63.32 -1.00
C MET A 1 22.12 -62.22 -1.87
N LYS A 2 21.56 -61.94 -3.06
CA LYS A 2 22.02 -60.85 -3.94
C LYS A 2 21.46 -59.52 -3.43
N ARG A 3 22.34 -58.56 -3.08
CA ARG A 3 21.94 -57.19 -2.76
C ARG A 3 21.84 -56.39 -4.06
N HIS A 4 20.63 -55.99 -4.45
CA HIS A 4 20.44 -55.07 -5.56
C HIS A 4 20.84 -53.66 -5.12
N ASN A 5 21.92 -53.14 -5.69
CA ASN A 5 22.28 -51.72 -5.60
C ASN A 5 21.36 -50.92 -6.52
N TYR A 6 20.34 -50.28 -5.95
CA TYR A 6 19.56 -49.27 -6.66
C TYR A 6 20.40 -47.99 -6.76
N LYS A 7 21.05 -47.76 -7.90
CA LYS A 7 21.62 -46.45 -8.22
C LYS A 7 20.46 -45.51 -8.54
N GLU A 8 20.10 -44.63 -7.61
CA GLU A 8 19.22 -43.49 -7.87
C GLU A 8 19.82 -42.64 -8.99
N LYS A 9 19.26 -42.77 -10.20
CA LYS A 9 19.51 -41.79 -11.26
C LYS A 9 18.73 -40.54 -10.91
N LYS A 10 19.38 -39.58 -10.24
CA LYS A 10 18.83 -38.24 -10.04
C LYS A 10 18.42 -37.70 -11.41
N THR A 11 17.12 -37.62 -11.65
CA THR A 11 16.59 -37.22 -12.95
C THR A 11 16.98 -35.76 -13.19
N PRO A 12 17.51 -35.41 -14.37
CA PRO A 12 17.92 -34.05 -14.68
C PRO A 12 16.75 -33.06 -14.71
N VAL A 13 15.51 -33.53 -14.59
CA VAL A 13 14.28 -32.74 -14.55
C VAL A 13 14.30 -31.71 -13.41
N PHE A 14 14.80 -32.06 -12.23
CA PHE A 14 14.93 -31.10 -11.13
C PHE A 14 15.98 -30.03 -11.42
N ILE A 15 17.07 -30.38 -12.11
CA ILE A 15 18.12 -29.44 -12.50
C ILE A 15 17.57 -28.46 -13.55
N ILE A 16 16.81 -28.97 -14.53
CA ILE A 16 16.18 -28.15 -15.57
C ILE A 16 15.13 -27.21 -14.95
N LEU A 17 14.32 -27.69 -14.00
CA LEU A 17 13.33 -26.86 -13.31
C LEU A 17 13.99 -25.76 -12.46
N PHE A 18 15.09 -26.07 -11.76
CA PHE A 18 15.86 -25.08 -11.01
C PHE A 18 16.48 -24.02 -11.93
N ILE A 19 16.97 -24.41 -13.11
CA ILE A 19 17.52 -23.47 -14.10
C ILE A 19 16.41 -22.53 -14.61
N ILE A 20 15.21 -23.04 -14.91
CA ILE A 20 14.08 -22.21 -15.37
C ILE A 20 13.66 -21.21 -14.28
N ILE A 21 13.57 -21.65 -13.02
CA ILE A 21 13.22 -20.76 -11.90
C ILE A 21 14.31 -19.69 -11.70
N ALA A 22 15.59 -20.07 -11.77
CA ALA A 22 16.70 -19.13 -11.66
C ALA A 22 16.68 -18.07 -12.76
N VAL A 23 16.38 -18.43 -14.01
CA VAL A 23 16.27 -17.49 -15.13
C VAL A 23 15.13 -16.50 -14.93
N VAL A 24 13.97 -16.94 -14.39
CA VAL A 24 12.84 -16.05 -14.08
C VAL A 24 13.20 -15.06 -12.95
N VAL A 25 13.91 -15.52 -11.91
CA VAL A 25 14.37 -14.65 -10.81
C VAL A 25 15.41 -13.63 -11.31
N ILE A 26 16.33 -14.04 -12.18
CA ILE A 26 17.33 -13.13 -12.77
C ILE A 26 16.65 -12.08 -13.67
N ALA A 27 15.63 -12.47 -14.46
CA ALA A 27 14.86 -11.54 -15.28
C ALA A 27 14.08 -10.50 -14.45
N GLN A 28 13.58 -10.87 -13.26
CA GLN A 28 12.96 -9.90 -12.35
C GLN A 28 13.99 -8.98 -11.69
N LEU A 29 15.23 -9.43 -11.49
CA LEU A 29 16.32 -8.61 -10.95
C LEU A 29 16.88 -7.59 -11.97
N THR A 30 16.89 -7.90 -13.26
CA THR A 30 17.39 -6.97 -14.29
C THR A 30 16.40 -5.85 -14.61
N LEU A 31 15.09 -6.10 -14.44
CA LEU A 31 14.05 -5.08 -14.65
C LEU A 31 13.80 -4.19 -13.41
N PHE A 32 14.31 -4.57 -12.24
CA PHE A 32 14.18 -3.79 -10.99
C PHE A 32 15.38 -2.87 -10.69
N ARG A 33 16.28 -2.65 -11.67
CA ARG A 33 17.31 -1.58 -11.59
C ARG A 33 16.90 -0.39 -12.44
N SER A 34 15.84 0.30 -12.04
CA SER A 34 15.48 1.61 -12.60
C SER A 34 16.01 2.73 -11.69
N ASN A 35 17.16 3.25 -12.12
CA ASN A 35 17.61 4.65 -12.08
C ASN A 35 17.83 5.36 -10.73
N ASN A 36 18.98 5.09 -10.09
CA ASN A 36 19.59 6.02 -9.15
C ASN A 36 20.38 7.07 -9.94
N ASN A 37 19.73 8.15 -10.39
CA ASN A 37 20.46 9.33 -10.82
C ASN A 37 21.09 9.99 -9.59
N LEU A 38 22.37 9.72 -9.43
CA LEU A 38 23.29 10.49 -8.60
C LEU A 38 23.45 11.87 -9.23
N VAL A 39 22.67 12.85 -8.78
CA VAL A 39 23.03 14.26 -8.94
C VAL A 39 23.70 14.69 -7.64
N GLN A 40 25.02 14.51 -7.62
CA GLN A 40 25.91 15.29 -6.78
C GLN A 40 25.95 16.70 -7.37
N ASN A 41 25.39 17.70 -6.69
CA ASN A 41 25.81 19.07 -6.92
C ASN A 41 26.28 19.68 -5.59
N LYS A 42 27.50 20.19 -5.62
CA LYS A 42 28.26 20.70 -4.48
C LYS A 42 27.59 21.93 -3.88
N ILE A 43 27.76 22.02 -2.57
CA ILE A 43 27.45 23.10 -1.64
C ILE A 43 27.95 24.45 -2.18
N ASN A 44 27.07 25.46 -2.19
CA ASN A 44 27.42 26.84 -1.91
C ASN A 44 26.43 27.34 -0.85
N ASP A 45 26.94 27.54 0.35
CA ASP A 45 26.23 28.13 1.47
C ASP A 45 25.82 29.57 1.12
N ASN A 46 24.53 29.85 1.26
CA ASN A 46 24.00 31.06 1.90
C ASN A 46 22.51 30.81 2.17
N ALA A 47 22.16 30.92 3.45
CA ALA A 47 20.90 30.53 4.07
C ALA A 47 19.63 30.79 3.23
N SER A 48 19.04 29.71 2.73
CA SER A 48 17.66 29.64 2.24
C SER A 48 17.23 28.17 2.25
N THR A 49 16.55 27.74 3.30
CA THR A 49 15.80 26.48 3.27
C THR A 49 14.32 26.81 3.23
N THR A 50 13.91 27.38 2.10
CA THR A 50 12.56 27.18 1.58
C THR A 50 12.42 25.68 1.39
N ALA A 51 11.69 25.02 2.29
CA ALA A 51 11.34 23.61 2.15
C ALA A 51 10.51 23.46 0.87
N ASN A 52 11.19 23.10 -0.20
CA ASN A 52 10.62 22.78 -1.49
C ASN A 52 9.89 21.44 -1.34
N ILE A 53 8.64 21.50 -0.84
CA ILE A 53 7.72 20.38 -0.91
C ILE A 53 7.46 20.18 -2.39
N GLN A 54 8.09 19.15 -2.96
CA GLN A 54 7.70 18.62 -4.25
C GLN A 54 6.20 18.28 -4.15
N GLU A 55 5.36 19.11 -4.76
CA GLU A 55 3.95 18.79 -5.00
C GLU A 55 3.92 17.55 -5.89
N LYS A 56 3.93 16.37 -5.26
CA LYS A 56 3.59 15.13 -5.93
C LYS A 56 2.16 15.31 -6.42
N GLN A 57 2.02 15.61 -7.71
CA GLN A 57 0.78 15.95 -8.39
C GLN A 57 -0.31 14.95 -8.02
N SER A 58 -1.16 15.38 -7.08
CA SER A 58 -2.18 14.54 -6.49
C SER A 58 -3.29 14.33 -7.52
N GLN A 59 -3.74 13.08 -7.67
CA GLN A 59 -4.66 12.68 -8.73
C GLN A 59 -6.09 12.62 -8.21
N ASP A 60 -7.09 12.84 -9.06
CA ASP A 60 -8.50 12.74 -8.66
C ASP A 60 -8.85 11.28 -8.34
N ASN A 61 -9.35 11.04 -7.13
CA ASN A 61 -9.83 9.73 -6.66
C ASN A 61 -11.19 9.89 -6.00
N THR A 62 -12.04 8.88 -6.09
CA THR A 62 -13.30 8.83 -5.34
C THR A 62 -13.04 8.20 -3.98
N VAL A 63 -13.54 8.83 -2.91
CA VAL A 63 -13.42 8.33 -1.55
C VAL A 63 -14.80 8.13 -0.96
N ILE A 64 -15.02 6.96 -0.38
CA ILE A 64 -16.25 6.56 0.29
C ILE A 64 -15.94 6.24 1.75
N ILE A 65 -16.64 6.87 2.69
CA ILE A 65 -16.67 6.49 4.11
C ILE A 65 -18.02 5.84 4.37
N ASP A 66 -18.03 4.53 4.55
CA ASP A 66 -19.21 3.70 4.86
C ASP A 66 -19.21 3.33 6.34
N PHE A 67 -20.18 3.85 7.09
CA PHE A 67 -20.28 3.62 8.53
C PHE A 67 -20.88 2.25 8.89
N GLY A 68 -21.23 1.41 7.91
CA GLY A 68 -21.75 0.06 8.12
C GLY A 68 -23.20 0.02 8.63
N ASN A 69 -23.84 1.18 8.80
CA ASN A 69 -25.24 1.34 9.24
C ASN A 69 -26.13 1.95 8.14
N GLY A 70 -25.68 1.91 6.89
CA GLY A 70 -26.34 2.54 5.73
C GLY A 70 -25.96 4.00 5.51
N GLN A 71 -25.32 4.67 6.47
CA GLN A 71 -24.80 6.02 6.25
C GLN A 71 -23.48 5.97 5.49
N LYS A 72 -23.37 6.76 4.42
CA LYS A 72 -22.15 6.92 3.63
C LYS A 72 -21.83 8.38 3.35
N LYS A 73 -20.54 8.68 3.19
CA LYS A 73 -20.05 9.95 2.63
C LYS A 73 -19.16 9.66 1.45
N GLU A 74 -19.41 10.33 0.34
CA GLU A 74 -18.66 10.15 -0.90
C GLU A 74 -18.18 11.49 -1.42
N LYS A 75 -16.91 11.57 -1.84
CA LYS A 75 -16.34 12.78 -2.43
C LYS A 75 -15.14 12.45 -3.32
N THR A 76 -14.97 13.22 -4.39
CA THR A 76 -13.75 13.20 -5.20
C THR A 76 -12.70 14.14 -4.61
N VAL A 77 -11.49 13.64 -4.41
CA VAL A 77 -10.36 14.42 -3.85
C VAL A 77 -9.06 14.11 -4.59
N LYS A 78 -8.15 15.08 -4.56
CA LYS A 78 -6.80 14.90 -5.11
C LYS A 78 -5.87 14.35 -4.05
N ALA A 79 -5.61 13.05 -4.07
CA ALA A 79 -4.81 12.37 -3.06
C ALA A 79 -3.79 11.40 -3.67
N ASN A 80 -2.71 11.15 -2.93
CA ASN A 80 -1.63 10.25 -3.29
C ASN A 80 -1.73 8.89 -2.60
N THR A 81 -2.45 8.81 -1.47
CA THR A 81 -2.58 7.61 -0.64
C THR A 81 -4.00 7.47 -0.09
N PRO A 82 -4.49 6.25 0.21
CA PRO A 82 -5.80 6.05 0.83
C PRO A 82 -6.01 6.83 2.13
N TYR A 83 -4.96 6.98 2.94
CA TYR A 83 -5.03 7.74 4.19
C TYR A 83 -5.17 9.24 3.95
N GLN A 84 -4.37 9.82 3.05
CA GLN A 84 -4.51 11.24 2.68
C GLN A 84 -5.91 11.52 2.11
N ALA A 85 -6.42 10.60 1.29
CA ALA A 85 -7.75 10.70 0.71
C ALA A 85 -8.84 10.71 1.79
N LEU A 86 -8.70 9.85 2.82
CA LEU A 86 -9.56 9.86 4.00
C LEU A 86 -9.49 11.17 4.76
N GLU A 87 -8.29 11.68 5.06
CA GLU A 87 -8.10 12.95 5.78
C GLU A 87 -8.81 14.11 5.09
N MET A 88 -8.70 14.21 3.77
CA MET A 88 -9.36 15.26 2.99
C MET A 88 -10.88 15.20 3.11
N VAL A 89 -11.48 14.00 3.01
CA VAL A 89 -12.93 13.86 3.15
C VAL A 89 -13.36 14.09 4.59
N ALA A 90 -12.68 13.49 5.56
CA ALA A 90 -12.99 13.64 6.98
C ALA A 90 -12.94 15.10 7.44
N ASN A 91 -11.87 15.83 7.08
CA ASN A 91 -11.73 17.25 7.40
C ASN A 91 -12.86 18.08 6.78
N SER A 92 -13.25 17.78 5.54
CA SER A 92 -14.38 18.48 4.90
C SER A 92 -15.74 18.22 5.54
N GLN A 93 -15.85 17.17 6.36
CA GLN A 93 -17.05 16.84 7.14
C GLN A 93 -16.93 17.23 8.62
N GLY A 94 -15.81 17.80 9.06
CA GLY A 94 -15.54 18.05 10.47
C GLY A 94 -15.33 16.78 11.30
N TYR A 95 -14.97 15.67 10.66
CA TYR A 95 -14.72 14.40 11.34
C TYR A 95 -13.28 14.33 11.85
N LYS A 96 -13.13 13.93 13.11
CA LYS A 96 -11.82 13.58 13.68
C LYS A 96 -11.43 12.16 13.27
N ILE A 97 -10.17 11.98 12.89
CA ILE A 97 -9.55 10.67 12.69
C ILE A 97 -8.57 10.42 13.83
N THR A 98 -8.59 9.23 14.41
CA THR A 98 -7.56 8.77 15.34
C THR A 98 -6.77 7.63 14.71
N THR A 99 -5.45 7.70 14.83
CA THR A 99 -4.53 6.77 14.17
C THR A 99 -3.48 6.26 15.14
N LYS A 100 -2.94 5.09 14.85
CA LYS A 100 -1.79 4.52 15.56
C LYS A 100 -0.70 4.10 14.59
N GLN A 101 0.52 4.55 14.87
CA GLN A 101 1.70 4.21 14.07
C GLN A 101 2.27 2.86 14.51
N TYR A 102 2.50 1.98 13.55
CA TYR A 102 3.22 0.72 13.72
C TYR A 102 4.44 0.66 12.78
N LYS A 103 5.34 -0.31 12.99
CA LYS A 103 6.49 -0.54 12.11
C LYS A 103 6.09 -0.77 10.64
N TYR A 104 4.92 -1.35 10.42
CA TYR A 104 4.40 -1.68 9.08
C TYR A 104 3.54 -0.56 8.46
N GLY A 105 3.30 0.52 9.18
CA GLY A 105 2.55 1.68 8.71
C GLY A 105 1.48 2.16 9.69
N LEU A 106 0.68 3.10 9.23
CA LEU A 106 -0.37 3.74 10.00
C LEU A 106 -1.65 2.90 9.96
N MET A 107 -2.25 2.71 11.13
CA MET A 107 -3.58 2.12 11.28
C MET A 107 -4.57 3.20 11.69
N VAL A 108 -5.73 3.25 11.03
CA VAL A 108 -6.85 4.08 11.47
C VAL A 108 -7.62 3.31 12.54
N GLU A 109 -7.76 3.93 13.72
CA GLU A 109 -8.43 3.34 14.87
C GLU A 109 -9.84 3.91 15.08
N GLU A 110 -10.10 5.12 14.60
CA GLU A 110 -11.37 5.80 14.78
C GLU A 110 -11.62 6.81 13.65
N ILE A 111 -12.87 6.88 13.17
CA ILE A 111 -13.35 7.95 12.29
C ILE A 111 -14.66 8.46 12.87
N ASN A 112 -14.75 9.76 13.13
CA ASN A 112 -15.96 10.41 13.66
C ASN A 112 -16.57 9.70 14.89
N ARG A 113 -15.76 9.49 15.94
CA ARG A 113 -16.18 8.84 17.20
C ARG A 113 -16.57 7.36 17.08
N ILE A 114 -16.41 6.74 15.90
CA ILE A 114 -16.64 5.31 15.70
C ILE A 114 -15.31 4.61 15.74
N LYS A 115 -15.04 3.95 16.88
CA LYS A 115 -13.76 3.33 17.21
C LYS A 115 -13.77 1.85 16.86
N ASN A 116 -12.60 1.32 16.48
CA ASN A 116 -12.39 -0.12 16.36
C ASN A 116 -12.64 -0.83 17.71
N THR A 117 -13.22 -2.02 17.63
CA THR A 117 -13.44 -2.96 18.72
C THR A 117 -12.89 -4.34 18.31
N PRO A 118 -12.86 -5.35 19.21
CA PRO A 118 -12.51 -6.71 18.82
C PRO A 118 -13.41 -7.30 17.73
N GLU A 119 -14.67 -6.85 17.65
CA GLU A 119 -15.67 -7.38 16.72
C GLU A 119 -15.82 -6.56 15.44
N LYS A 120 -15.49 -5.26 15.47
CA LYS A 120 -15.70 -4.34 14.36
C LYS A 120 -14.53 -3.40 14.15
N TYR A 121 -14.20 -3.11 12.90
CA TYR A 121 -13.07 -2.27 12.56
C TYR A 121 -13.26 -1.52 11.25
N TRP A 122 -12.49 -0.45 11.09
CA TRP A 122 -12.32 0.26 9.84
C TRP A 122 -11.42 -0.54 8.90
N LEU A 123 -12.02 -1.07 7.83
CA LEU A 123 -11.33 -1.69 6.72
C LEU A 123 -11.25 -0.71 5.56
N PHE A 124 -10.05 -0.52 4.99
CA PHE A 124 -9.92 0.19 3.73
C PHE A 124 -9.73 -0.77 2.55
N SER A 125 -10.23 -0.35 1.40
CA SER A 125 -10.03 -1.03 0.12
C SER A 125 -9.76 0.00 -0.98
N VAL A 126 -9.10 -0.45 -2.05
CA VAL A 126 -8.94 0.31 -3.28
C VAL A 126 -9.49 -0.52 -4.43
N ASN A 127 -10.42 0.05 -5.19
CA ASN A 127 -11.13 -0.61 -6.28
C ASN A 127 -11.74 -1.97 -5.87
N GLY A 128 -12.37 -2.00 -4.68
CA GLY A 128 -13.00 -3.18 -4.10
C GLY A 128 -12.05 -4.24 -3.55
N LYS A 129 -10.73 -4.02 -3.63
CA LYS A 129 -9.72 -4.94 -3.09
C LYS A 129 -9.22 -4.43 -1.75
N PRO A 130 -9.31 -5.21 -0.66
CA PRO A 130 -8.75 -4.85 0.64
C PRO A 130 -7.27 -4.45 0.51
N GLY A 131 -6.86 -3.43 1.24
CA GLY A 131 -5.49 -2.95 1.21
C GLY A 131 -4.49 -4.01 1.67
N LEU A 132 -3.48 -4.27 0.84
CA LEU A 132 -2.38 -5.21 1.16
C LEU A 132 -1.19 -4.50 1.82
N ILE A 133 -1.12 -3.18 1.71
CA ILE A 133 -0.09 -2.31 2.26
C ILE A 133 -0.80 -1.20 3.01
N SER A 134 -0.23 -0.72 4.11
CA SER A 134 -0.79 0.36 4.93
C SER A 134 -1.24 1.59 4.12
N ALA A 135 -2.34 2.18 4.57
CA ALA A 135 -3.05 3.25 3.87
C ALA A 135 -2.23 4.54 3.70
N ASP A 136 -1.19 4.75 4.50
CA ASP A 136 -0.24 5.86 4.37
C ASP A 136 0.84 5.61 3.29
N ARG A 137 0.96 4.37 2.79
CA ARG A 137 2.04 3.96 1.89
C ARG A 137 1.56 3.47 0.52
N GLN A 138 0.33 2.96 0.43
CA GLN A 138 -0.26 2.56 -0.84
C GLN A 138 -0.41 3.80 -1.74
N LYS A 139 0.16 3.75 -2.95
CA LYS A 139 0.00 4.82 -3.95
C LYS A 139 -1.35 4.67 -4.65
N LEU A 140 -2.04 5.79 -4.83
CA LEU A 140 -3.25 5.88 -5.65
C LEU A 140 -2.91 6.34 -7.07
N ASN A 141 -3.72 5.89 -8.03
CA ASN A 141 -3.75 6.37 -9.41
C ASN A 141 -5.05 7.14 -9.66
N ALA A 142 -5.03 8.04 -10.65
CA ALA A 142 -6.24 8.76 -11.05
C ALA A 142 -7.40 7.79 -11.34
N GLY A 143 -8.58 8.12 -10.81
CA GLY A 143 -9.79 7.33 -10.94
C GLY A 143 -9.94 6.18 -9.94
N ASP A 144 -8.96 5.94 -9.07
CA ASP A 144 -9.11 4.92 -8.03
C ASP A 144 -10.28 5.26 -7.08
N VAL A 145 -10.98 4.22 -6.64
CA VAL A 145 -12.03 4.30 -5.63
C VAL A 145 -11.48 3.76 -4.31
N VAL A 146 -11.38 4.62 -3.32
CA VAL A 146 -10.98 4.28 -1.95
C VAL A 146 -12.24 4.14 -1.10
N GLU A 147 -12.49 2.98 -0.52
CA GLU A 147 -13.56 2.78 0.46
C GLU A 147 -12.96 2.56 1.84
N TRP A 148 -13.45 3.30 2.83
CA TRP A 148 -13.27 3.05 4.26
C TRP A 148 -14.58 2.58 4.84
N LYS A 149 -14.65 1.30 5.23
CA LYS A 149 -15.87 0.67 5.71
C LYS A 149 -15.72 0.21 7.16
N TYR A 150 -16.64 0.62 8.02
CA TYR A 150 -16.75 0.05 9.35
C TYR A 150 -17.50 -1.29 9.26
N THR A 151 -16.80 -2.38 9.50
CA THR A 151 -17.31 -3.75 9.25
C THR A 151 -17.02 -4.67 10.42
N SER A 152 -17.79 -5.76 10.53
CA SER A 152 -17.50 -6.82 11.48
C SER A 152 -16.34 -7.70 11.01
N ALA A 153 -15.56 -8.23 11.95
CA ALA A 153 -14.70 -9.38 11.75
C ALA A 153 -15.59 -10.58 11.38
N LYS A 154 -15.36 -11.15 10.21
CA LYS A 154 -16.01 -12.39 9.77
C LYS A 154 -15.26 -13.59 10.32
#